data_AF-E1QHZ7-F1
#
_entry.id   AF-E1QHZ7-F1
#
_cell.length_a   1.000
_cell.length_b   1.000
_cell.length_c   1.000
_cell.angle_alpha   90.00
_cell.angle_beta   90.00
_cell.angle_gamma   90.00
#
_symmetry.space_group_name_H-M   'P 1'
#
loop_
_entity.id
_entity.type
_entity.pdbx_description
1 polymer ?
#
loop_
_entity_poly.entity_id
_entity_poly.type
_entity_poly.pdbx_seq_one_letter_code
_entity_poly.pdbx_strand_id
1 'polypeptide(L)'
;MTECTVHQAAEAFIGYLRESGKKERTLYTYRKDLDAVEAFFGADRQLAEIRLPQVGKFYKSDLLLKLPDGKERAERTIAKTVRVFRMMMVWARESGRIEELPLPKSTPMGHSRVKESSDEQPNG
;
A
#
# COMPACT_ATOMS: atom_id res chain seq x y z
N MET A 1 -14.47 -16.20 -2.38
CA MET A 1 -13.57 -15.03 -2.50
C MET A 1 -14.44 -13.81 -2.71
N THR A 2 -14.21 -12.73 -1.97
CA THR A 2 -14.99 -11.49 -2.21
C THR A 2 -14.36 -10.76 -3.38
N GLU A 3 -15.04 -10.77 -4.53
CA GLU A 3 -14.62 -10.02 -5.71
C GLU A 3 -14.59 -8.53 -5.38
N CYS A 4 -13.46 -7.89 -5.66
CA CYS A 4 -13.31 -6.45 -5.50
C CYS A 4 -12.20 -5.92 -6.40
N THR A 5 -12.39 -4.68 -6.86
CA THR A 5 -11.38 -3.95 -7.61
C THR A 5 -10.28 -3.42 -6.67
N VAL A 6 -9.17 -2.96 -7.24
CA VAL A 6 -8.10 -2.29 -6.48
C VAL A 6 -8.65 -1.12 -5.66
N HIS A 7 -9.52 -0.30 -6.27
CA HIS A 7 -10.14 0.84 -5.60
C HIS A 7 -11.03 0.40 -4.42
N GLN A 8 -11.89 -0.58 -4.62
CA GLN A 8 -12.78 -1.10 -3.57
C GLN A 8 -11.97 -1.71 -2.42
N ALA A 9 -10.88 -2.40 -2.73
CA ALA A 9 -9.98 -2.95 -1.72
C ALA A 9 -9.25 -1.85 -0.93
N ALA A 10 -8.81 -0.78 -1.60
CA ALA A 10 -8.17 0.36 -0.96
C ALA A 10 -9.13 1.08 0.00
N GLU A 11 -10.36 1.38 -0.44
CA GLU A 11 -11.41 1.98 0.41
C GLU A 11 -11.73 1.09 1.61
N ALA A 12 -11.98 -0.19 1.39
CA ALA A 12 -12.31 -1.13 2.46
C ALA A 12 -11.15 -1.30 3.46
N PHE A 13 -9.89 -1.29 2.99
CA PHE A 13 -8.71 -1.33 3.84
C PHE A 13 -8.57 -0.07 4.70
N ILE A 14 -8.81 1.12 4.13
CA ILE A 14 -8.80 2.38 4.88
C ILE A 14 -9.94 2.40 5.91
N GLY A 15 -11.13 1.90 5.56
CA GLY A 15 -12.25 1.70 6.48
C GLY A 15 -11.88 0.78 7.66
N TYR A 16 -11.29 -0.38 7.36
CA TYR A 16 -10.78 -1.29 8.40
C TYR A 16 -9.75 -0.63 9.32
N LEU A 17 -8.80 0.12 8.78
CA LEU A 17 -7.81 0.83 9.59
C LEU A 17 -8.46 1.91 10.48
N ARG A 18 -9.48 2.61 9.98
CA ARG A 18 -10.26 3.56 10.76
C ARG A 18 -10.95 2.88 11.94
N GLU A 19 -11.65 1.78 11.68
CA GLU A 19 -12.32 0.97 12.71
C GLU A 19 -11.34 0.39 13.73
N SER A 20 -10.10 0.11 13.31
CA SER A 20 -9.01 -0.30 14.21
C SER A 20 -8.40 0.84 15.05
N GLY A 21 -8.92 2.07 14.94
CA GLY A 21 -8.49 3.23 15.72
C GLY A 21 -7.29 4.00 15.17
N LYS A 22 -6.95 3.85 13.87
CA LYS A 22 -5.90 4.68 13.26
C LYS A 22 -6.34 6.15 13.17
N LYS A 23 -5.41 7.07 13.44
CA LYS A 23 -5.64 8.52 13.37
C LYS A 23 -6.00 8.95 11.94
N GLU A 24 -6.95 9.88 11.78
CA GLU A 24 -7.35 10.42 10.46
C GLU A 24 -6.19 10.98 9.64
N ARG A 25 -5.23 11.66 10.29
CA ARG A 25 -4.03 12.14 9.57
C ARG A 25 -3.21 11.00 8.96
N THR A 26 -3.09 9.88 9.65
CA THR A 26 -2.42 8.68 9.11
C THR A 26 -3.21 8.11 7.95
N LEU A 27 -4.54 7.96 8.10
CA LEU A 27 -5.42 7.45 7.06
C LEU A 27 -5.35 8.31 5.78
N TYR A 28 -5.34 9.64 5.92
CA TYR A 28 -5.17 10.56 4.80
C TYR A 28 -3.88 10.27 4.01
N THR A 29 -2.76 10.13 4.72
CA THR A 29 -1.48 9.82 4.06
C THR A 29 -1.46 8.43 3.44
N TYR A 30 -2.08 7.43 4.06
CA TYR A 30 -2.18 6.08 3.51
C TYR A 30 -3.08 6.05 2.27
N ARG A 31 -4.17 6.82 2.24
CA ARG A 31 -4.99 6.97 1.04
C ARG A 31 -4.17 7.52 -0.12
N LYS A 32 -3.36 8.56 0.12
CA LYS A 32 -2.45 9.13 -0.89
C LYS A 32 -1.41 8.14 -1.39
N ASP A 33 -0.90 7.27 -0.52
CA ASP A 33 -0.01 6.18 -0.92
C ASP A 33 -0.74 5.16 -1.82
N LEU A 34 -2.01 4.83 -1.49
CA LEU A 34 -2.84 3.92 -2.30
C LEU A 34 -3.31 4.55 -3.61
N ASP A 35 -3.48 5.88 -3.69
CA ASP A 35 -3.78 6.58 -4.95
C ASP A 35 -2.67 6.31 -5.99
N ALA A 36 -1.39 6.26 -5.56
CA ALA A 36 -0.28 5.92 -6.44
C ALA A 36 -0.29 4.44 -6.88
N VAL A 37 -0.76 3.54 -6.02
CA VAL A 37 -0.97 2.12 -6.35
C VAL A 37 -2.10 1.98 -7.38
N GLU A 38 -3.23 2.64 -7.14
CA GLU A 38 -4.38 2.66 -8.05
C GLU A 38 -4.01 3.23 -9.42
N ALA A 39 -3.24 4.32 -9.45
CA ALA A 39 -2.76 4.92 -10.69
C ALA A 39 -1.83 3.98 -11.50
N PHE A 40 -1.09 3.08 -10.85
CA PHE A 40 -0.25 2.10 -11.55
C PHE A 40 -1.03 0.90 -12.07
N PHE A 41 -1.83 0.27 -11.20
CA PHE A 41 -2.51 -0.99 -11.54
C PHE A 41 -3.82 -0.78 -12.31
N GLY A 42 -4.42 0.40 -12.18
CA GLY A 42 -5.78 0.71 -12.61
C GLY A 42 -6.78 0.46 -11.49
N ALA A 43 -7.59 1.47 -11.17
CA ALA A 43 -8.60 1.44 -10.10
C ALA A 43 -9.62 0.31 -10.27
N ASP A 44 -10.03 0.03 -11.51
CA ASP A 44 -11.05 -0.97 -11.86
C ASP A 44 -10.50 -2.40 -12.03
N ARG A 45 -9.18 -2.58 -11.95
CA ARG A 45 -8.57 -3.92 -12.05
C ARG A 45 -9.06 -4.79 -10.90
N GLN A 46 -9.34 -6.06 -11.17
CA GLN A 46 -9.64 -7.03 -10.12
C GLN A 46 -8.42 -7.25 -9.22
N LEU A 47 -8.59 -7.11 -7.90
CA LEU A 47 -7.49 -7.26 -6.95
C LEU A 47 -6.85 -8.67 -7.05
N ALA A 48 -7.69 -9.69 -7.23
CA ALA A 48 -7.27 -11.08 -7.37
C ALA A 48 -6.48 -11.38 -8.65
N GLU A 49 -6.45 -10.47 -9.63
CA GLU A 49 -5.65 -10.58 -10.85
C GLU A 49 -4.24 -9.99 -10.71
N ILE A 50 -3.94 -9.30 -9.60
CA ILE A 50 -2.59 -8.79 -9.35
C ILE A 50 -1.64 -9.98 -9.15
N ARG A 51 -0.64 -10.11 -10.02
CA ARG A 51 0.38 -11.15 -9.97
C ARG A 51 1.75 -10.59 -9.61
N LEU A 52 2.60 -11.46 -9.08
CA LEU A 52 3.97 -11.13 -8.67
C LEU A 52 4.77 -10.33 -9.73
N PRO A 53 4.73 -10.65 -11.04
CA PRO A 53 5.44 -9.86 -12.05
C PRO A 53 4.96 -8.40 -12.14
N GLN A 54 3.66 -8.16 -11.92
CA GLN A 54 3.08 -6.81 -11.98
C GLN A 54 3.50 -5.99 -10.76
N VAL A 55 3.57 -6.62 -9.57
CA VAL A 55 4.13 -5.98 -8.37
C VAL A 55 5.62 -5.65 -8.56
N GLY A 56 6.38 -6.55 -9.18
CA GLY A 56 7.77 -6.28 -9.53
C GLY A 56 7.93 -5.09 -10.49
N LYS A 57 6.99 -4.90 -11.44
CA LYS A 57 6.95 -3.73 -12.32
C LYS A 57 6.60 -2.45 -11.56
N PHE A 58 5.64 -2.51 -10.63
CA PHE A 58 5.26 -1.36 -9.79
C PHE A 58 6.46 -0.84 -8.99
N TYR A 59 7.20 -1.73 -8.34
CA TYR A 59 8.37 -1.36 -7.51
C TYR A 59 9.52 -0.73 -8.29
N LYS A 60 9.54 -0.89 -9.62
CA LYS A 60 10.53 -0.31 -10.53
C LYS A 60 9.96 0.83 -11.37
N SER A 61 8.71 1.22 -11.15
CA SER A 61 8.02 2.19 -11.99
C SER A 61 8.41 3.61 -11.65
N ASP A 62 8.53 4.46 -12.66
CA ASP A 62 8.72 5.90 -12.48
C ASP A 62 7.57 6.53 -11.67
N LEU A 63 6.36 5.97 -11.75
CA LEU A 63 5.22 6.43 -10.94
C LEU A 63 5.47 6.31 -9.43
N LEU A 64 6.19 5.27 -9.00
CA LEU A 64 6.61 5.09 -7.62
C LEU A 64 7.90 5.85 -7.32
N LEU A 65 8.89 5.76 -8.22
CA LEU A 65 10.26 6.19 -7.96
C LEU A 65 10.52 7.67 -8.24
N LYS A 66 9.69 8.35 -9.03
CA LYS A 66 9.91 9.74 -9.44
C LYS A 66 8.77 10.67 -9.02
N LEU A 67 9.10 11.96 -8.95
CA LEU A 67 8.17 13.07 -8.84
C LEU A 67 7.61 13.44 -10.22
N PRO A 68 6.52 14.23 -10.30
CA PRO A 68 5.97 14.68 -11.59
C PRO A 68 6.95 15.46 -12.46
N ASP A 69 7.95 16.12 -11.86
CA ASP A 69 9.03 16.83 -12.56
C ASP A 69 10.19 15.91 -13.00
N GLY A 70 10.08 14.60 -12.79
CA GLY A 70 11.05 13.59 -13.17
C GLY A 70 12.20 13.39 -12.18
N LYS A 71 12.27 14.17 -11.09
CA LYS A 71 13.28 13.96 -10.04
C LYS A 71 13.01 12.70 -9.24
N GLU A 72 14.05 12.13 -8.65
CA GLU A 72 13.92 11.00 -7.72
C GLU A 72 13.02 11.37 -6.53
N ARG A 73 12.11 10.46 -6.20
CA ARG A 73 11.26 10.56 -5.02
C ARG A 73 12.08 10.17 -3.80
N ALA A 74 11.87 10.88 -2.69
CA ALA A 74 12.54 10.57 -1.43
C ALA A 74 12.32 9.10 -1.02
N GLU A 75 13.40 8.41 -0.64
CA GLU A 75 13.38 6.99 -0.26
C GLU A 75 12.37 6.70 0.86
N ARG A 76 12.25 7.61 1.84
CA ARG A 76 11.25 7.50 2.91
C ARG A 76 9.82 7.42 2.37
N THR A 77 9.49 8.20 1.35
CA THR A 77 8.17 8.19 0.72
C THR A 77 7.95 6.88 -0.04
N ILE A 78 8.94 6.44 -0.84
CA ILE A 78 8.88 5.15 -1.56
C ILE A 78 8.66 3.99 -0.57
N ALA A 79 9.48 3.93 0.49
CA ALA A 79 9.40 2.87 1.50
C ALA A 79 8.03 2.84 2.20
N LYS A 80 7.46 4.01 2.50
CA LYS A 80 6.12 4.12 3.09
C LYS A 80 5.04 3.64 2.11
N THR A 81 5.08 4.07 0.84
CA THR A 81 4.10 3.62 -0.16
C THR A 81 4.14 2.10 -0.34
N VAL A 82 5.34 1.50 -0.43
CA VAL A 82 5.53 0.05 -0.49
C VAL A 82 4.99 -0.64 0.78
N ARG A 83 5.24 -0.07 1.97
CA ARG A 83 4.72 -0.59 3.24
C ARG A 83 3.18 -0.57 3.26
N VAL A 84 2.55 0.53 2.85
CA VAL A 84 1.08 0.66 2.86
C VAL A 84 0.46 -0.33 1.86
N PHE A 85 1.01 -0.42 0.65
CA PHE A 85 0.59 -1.42 -0.34
C PHE A 85 0.70 -2.84 0.21
N ARG A 86 1.84 -3.19 0.81
CA ARG A 86 2.06 -4.47 1.49
C ARG A 86 1.00 -4.76 2.55
N MET A 87 0.71 -3.78 3.42
CA MET A 87 -0.30 -3.94 4.47
C MET A 87 -1.69 -4.22 3.89
N MET A 88 -2.07 -3.51 2.82
CA MET A 88 -3.33 -3.76 2.10
C MET A 88 -3.37 -5.18 1.53
N MET A 89 -2.30 -5.65 0.88
CA MET A 89 -2.26 -6.99 0.28
C MET A 89 -2.29 -8.11 1.34
N VAL A 90 -1.63 -7.92 2.48
CA VAL A 90 -1.69 -8.87 3.60
C VAL A 90 -3.10 -8.91 4.18
N TRP A 91 -3.71 -7.76 4.46
CA TRP A 91 -5.10 -7.68 4.93
C TRP A 91 -6.09 -8.26 3.92
N ALA A 92 -5.90 -8.03 2.62
CA ALA A 92 -6.74 -8.59 1.57
C ALA A 92 -6.69 -10.13 1.56
N ARG A 93 -5.51 -10.71 1.82
CA ARG A 93 -5.38 -12.17 1.98
C ARG A 93 -6.07 -12.67 3.25
N GLU A 94 -5.84 -12.01 4.37
CA GLU A 94 -6.43 -12.37 5.67
C GLU A 94 -7.97 -12.25 5.67
N SER A 95 -8.51 -11.31 4.90
CA SER A 95 -9.96 -11.10 4.71
C SER A 95 -10.57 -11.94 3.59
N GLY A 96 -9.81 -12.83 2.95
CA GLY A 96 -10.31 -13.75 1.91
C GLY A 96 -10.65 -13.09 0.56
N ARG A 97 -10.09 -11.91 0.28
CA ARG A 97 -10.24 -11.18 -1.00
C ARG A 97 -9.28 -11.69 -2.07
N ILE A 98 -8.14 -12.21 -1.65
CA ILE A 98 -7.16 -12.89 -2.50
C ILE A 98 -6.71 -14.17 -1.79
N GLU A 99 -6.38 -15.21 -2.56
CA GLU A 99 -5.84 -16.46 -2.01
C GLU A 99 -4.33 -16.39 -1.82
N GLU A 100 -3.64 -15.92 -2.85
CA GLU A 100 -2.19 -15.82 -2.89
C GLU A 100 -1.74 -14.38 -2.66
N LEU A 101 -0.62 -14.22 -1.95
CA LEU A 101 0.00 -12.92 -1.71
C LEU A 101 1.02 -12.63 -2.83
N PRO A 102 0.76 -11.72 -3.78
CA PRO A 102 1.62 -11.50 -4.95
C PRO A 102 2.81 -10.58 -4.62
N LEU A 103 3.42 -10.72 -3.44
CA LEU A 103 4.53 -9.89 -3.01
C LEU A 103 5.87 -10.58 -3.26
N PRO A 104 6.88 -9.88 -3.80
CA PRO A 104 8.24 -10.42 -3.91
C PRO A 104 8.79 -10.85 -2.55
N LYS A 105 9.61 -11.92 -2.52
CA LYS A 105 10.30 -12.38 -1.29
C LYS A 105 11.17 -11.30 -0.65
N SER A 106 11.65 -10.35 -1.45
CA SER A 106 12.42 -9.19 -0.98
C SER A 106 11.56 -8.11 -0.32
N THR A 107 10.22 -8.20 -0.39
CA THR A 107 9.33 -7.26 0.29
C THR A 107 9.49 -7.48 1.79
N PRO A 108 9.98 -6.48 2.55
CA PRO A 108 10.12 -6.64 4.00
C PRO A 108 8.75 -6.96 4.58
N MET A 109 8.58 -8.05 5.34
CA MET A 109 7.26 -8.41 5.91
C MET A 109 6.99 -7.77 7.29
N GLY A 110 7.97 -7.03 7.82
CA GLY A 110 7.96 -6.53 9.18
C GLY A 110 8.24 -7.66 10.15
N HIS A 111 9.47 -7.75 10.66
CA HIS A 111 9.74 -8.63 11.79
C HIS A 111 9.02 -8.11 13.04
N SER A 112 8.54 -9.06 13.84
CA SER A 112 7.75 -8.97 15.08
C SER A 112 7.85 -7.68 15.89
N ARG A 113 6.67 -7.19 16.33
CA ARG A 113 6.40 -6.21 17.40
C ARG A 113 7.65 -5.68 18.12
N VAL A 114 8.24 -4.62 17.57
CA VAL A 114 8.79 -3.56 18.42
C VAL A 114 7.82 -2.40 18.29
N LYS A 115 7.28 -2.01 19.44
CA LYS A 115 6.31 -0.95 19.63
C LYS A 115 6.95 0.35 19.13
N GLU A 116 6.70 0.73 17.88
CA GLU A 116 7.10 2.03 17.37
C GLU A 116 6.12 3.06 17.93
N SER A 117 6.40 3.46 19.17
CA SER A 117 5.96 4.75 19.70
C SER A 117 6.61 5.85 18.86
N SER A 118 5.81 6.89 18.59
CA SER A 118 6.24 8.22 18.14
C SER A 118 6.51 8.40 16.64
N ASP A 119 5.45 8.47 15.83
CA ASP A 119 5.38 9.48 14.77
C ASP A 119 4.82 10.77 15.38
N GLU A 120 5.66 11.45 16.17
CA GLU A 120 5.49 12.85 16.52
C GLU A 120 6.63 13.58 15.81
N GLN A 121 6.37 14.07 14.59
CA GLN A 121 7.25 15.06 13.98
C GLN A 121 6.78 16.45 14.45
N PRO A 122 7.61 17.23 15.16
CA PRO A 122 7.39 18.66 15.28
C PRO A 122 7.67 19.29 13.92
N ASN A 123 6.71 20.06 13.41
CA ASN A 123 6.99 21.02 12.36
C ASN A 123 7.79 22.16 13.01
N GLY A 124 9.04 22.34 12.59
CA GLY A 124 9.88 23.50 12.85
C GLY A 124 10.66 23.82 11.61
#